data_AF-A0A2E3BZT7-F1
#
_entry.id   AF-A0A2E3BZT7-F1
#
_cell.length_a   1.000
_cell.length_b   1.000
_cell.length_c   1.000
_cell.angle_alpha   90.00
_cell.angle_beta   90.00
_cell.angle_gamma   90.00
#
_symmetry.space_group_name_H-M   'P 1'
#
loop_
_entity.id
_entity.type
_entity.pdbx_description
1 polymer ?
#
loop_
_entity_poly.entity_id
_entity_poly.type
_entity_poly.pdbx_seq_one_letter_code
_entity_poly.pdbx_strand_id
1 'polypeptide(L)'
;MKNLFSGNTPEDAAQKTWNRLSSYINQNVPRFAFSLERINDKKKFHFMVKETIKGGSVNYSLESLSFSNSEKKLNKFLDKVEQFKLKEKQVGGRRKRYEDDDLDDDDLPDLDDELPDLDDDDDDLDDDHKDMILQLYRTVSRPINYWYYNPVVYGIDYIFMPTFTAPLIPYVEIDLSPYN
;
A
#
# COMPACT_ATOMS: atom_id res chain seq x y z
N MET A 1 -10.10 -6.70 0.28
CA MET A 1 -10.99 -6.15 -0.77
C MET A 1 -11.42 -7.33 -1.65
N LYS A 2 -12.63 -7.34 -2.25
CA LYS A 2 -12.90 -8.32 -3.33
C LYS A 2 -12.06 -7.88 -4.53
N ASN A 3 -11.07 -8.68 -4.90
CA ASN A 3 -10.15 -8.39 -6.01
C ASN A 3 -10.64 -8.97 -7.34
N LEU A 4 -11.89 -9.45 -7.37
CA LEU A 4 -12.53 -10.08 -8.51
C LEU A 4 -13.68 -9.21 -8.96
N PHE A 5 -13.62 -8.76 -10.21
CA PHE A 5 -14.61 -7.89 -10.82
C PHE A 5 -15.14 -8.57 -12.10
N SER A 6 -16.46 -8.68 -12.22
CA SER A 6 -17.11 -9.25 -13.39
C SER A 6 -17.62 -8.14 -14.32
N GLY A 7 -17.44 -8.34 -15.62
CA GLY A 7 -17.97 -7.44 -16.65
C GLY A 7 -18.06 -8.13 -18.00
N ASN A 8 -18.94 -7.62 -18.87
CA ASN A 8 -19.09 -8.16 -20.22
C ASN A 8 -17.90 -7.81 -21.11
N THR A 9 -17.23 -6.68 -20.82
CA THR A 9 -15.99 -6.25 -21.48
C THR A 9 -14.94 -5.88 -20.43
N PRO A 10 -13.64 -5.84 -20.80
CA PRO A 10 -12.58 -5.38 -19.90
C PRO A 10 -12.83 -3.98 -19.32
N GLU A 11 -13.42 -3.08 -20.10
CA GLU A 11 -13.75 -1.71 -19.71
C GLU A 11 -14.85 -1.67 -18.64
N ASP A 12 -15.88 -2.52 -18.74
CA ASP A 12 -16.93 -2.64 -17.70
C ASP A 12 -16.33 -3.16 -16.38
N ALA A 13 -15.43 -4.15 -16.45
CA ALA A 13 -14.71 -4.62 -15.28
C ALA A 13 -13.79 -3.55 -14.68
N ALA A 14 -13.12 -2.75 -15.52
CA ALA A 14 -12.29 -1.63 -15.10
C ALA A 14 -13.11 -0.53 -14.43
N GLN A 15 -14.27 -0.18 -14.98
CA GLN A 15 -15.20 0.78 -14.39
C GLN A 15 -15.65 0.37 -12.98
N LYS A 16 -16.04 -0.91 -12.82
CA LYS A 16 -16.42 -1.46 -11.52
C LYS A 16 -15.25 -1.50 -10.53
N THR A 17 -14.05 -1.81 -11.03
CA THR A 17 -12.83 -1.78 -10.24
C THR A 17 -12.58 -0.38 -9.72
N TRP A 18 -12.61 0.63 -10.61
CA TRP A 18 -12.36 2.02 -10.24
C TRP A 18 -13.40 2.54 -9.26
N ASN A 19 -14.70 2.34 -9.52
CA ASN A 19 -15.77 2.73 -8.60
C ASN A 19 -15.58 2.14 -7.19
N ARG A 20 -15.06 0.92 -7.09
CA ARG A 20 -14.80 0.30 -5.79
C ARG A 20 -13.52 0.85 -5.16
N LEU A 21 -12.47 1.04 -5.95
CA LEU A 21 -11.18 1.54 -5.48
C LEU A 21 -11.28 2.99 -4.99
N SER A 22 -11.91 3.86 -5.77
CA SER A 22 -12.08 5.29 -5.46
C SER A 22 -12.85 5.52 -4.17
N SER A 23 -13.74 4.60 -3.76
CA SER A 23 -14.42 4.68 -2.45
C SER A 23 -13.50 4.64 -1.24
N TYR A 24 -12.24 4.22 -1.42
CA TYR A 24 -11.22 4.20 -0.37
C TYR A 24 -10.24 5.37 -0.48
N ILE A 25 -10.39 6.25 -1.47
CA ILE A 25 -9.50 7.38 -1.72
C ILE A 25 -10.23 8.65 -1.28
N ASN A 26 -9.60 9.44 -0.40
CA ASN A 26 -10.20 10.61 0.25
C ASN A 26 -10.05 11.90 -0.58
N GLN A 27 -9.30 11.85 -1.68
CA GLN A 27 -9.01 12.98 -2.56
C GLN A 27 -9.06 12.56 -4.04
N ASN A 28 -9.11 13.54 -4.93
CA ASN A 28 -9.02 13.28 -6.36
C ASN A 28 -7.60 12.83 -6.74
N VAL A 29 -7.52 11.93 -7.71
CA VAL A 29 -6.27 11.45 -8.31
C VAL A 29 -6.31 11.80 -9.79
N PRO A 30 -5.77 12.98 -10.20
CA PRO A 30 -5.93 13.51 -11.55
C PRO A 30 -5.58 12.52 -12.68
N ARG A 31 -4.57 11.68 -12.45
CA ARG A 31 -4.18 10.59 -13.36
C ARG A 31 -3.82 9.37 -12.54
N PHE A 32 -4.48 8.26 -12.82
CA PHE A 32 -4.23 7.01 -12.14
C PHE A 32 -4.23 5.85 -13.12
N ALA A 33 -3.13 5.09 -13.19
CA ALA A 33 -3.06 3.91 -14.06
C ALA A 33 -3.13 2.63 -13.23
N PHE A 34 -3.84 1.63 -13.76
CA PHE A 34 -3.91 0.33 -13.12
C PHE A 34 -4.04 -0.78 -14.15
N SER A 35 -3.80 -2.01 -13.68
CA SER A 35 -3.84 -3.21 -14.49
C SER A 35 -4.84 -4.21 -13.92
N LEU A 36 -5.58 -4.88 -14.81
CA LEU A 36 -6.44 -6.01 -14.48
C LEU A 36 -5.95 -7.27 -15.18
N GLU A 37 -5.95 -8.39 -14.47
CA GLU A 37 -5.67 -9.71 -15.03
C GLU A 37 -6.97 -10.49 -15.16
N ARG A 38 -7.27 -10.98 -16.37
CA ARG A 38 -8.39 -11.88 -16.59
C ARG A 38 -8.05 -13.28 -16.08
N ILE A 39 -8.95 -13.85 -15.27
CA ILE A 39 -8.72 -15.10 -14.54
C ILE A 39 -8.44 -16.27 -15.48
N ASN A 40 -9.21 -16.39 -16.56
CA ASN A 40 -9.24 -17.57 -17.41
C ASN A 40 -7.97 -17.73 -18.26
N ASP A 41 -7.50 -16.65 -18.89
CA ASP A 41 -6.39 -16.69 -19.85
C ASP A 41 -5.16 -15.89 -19.41
N LYS A 42 -5.19 -15.33 -18.19
CA LYS A 42 -4.12 -14.50 -17.63
C LYS A 42 -3.79 -13.27 -18.47
N LYS A 43 -4.66 -12.89 -19.42
CA LYS A 43 -4.47 -11.70 -20.24
C LYS A 43 -4.65 -10.47 -19.38
N LYS A 44 -3.73 -9.52 -19.55
CA LYS A 44 -3.70 -8.28 -18.78
C LYS A 44 -4.24 -7.14 -19.63
N PHE A 45 -4.96 -6.26 -18.97
CA PHE A 45 -5.57 -5.07 -19.54
C PHE A 45 -5.15 -3.89 -18.69
N HIS A 46 -4.76 -2.80 -19.36
CA HIS A 46 -4.17 -1.63 -18.71
C HIS A 46 -5.08 -0.45 -18.95
N PHE A 47 -5.33 0.32 -17.90
CA PHE A 47 -6.27 1.43 -17.95
C PHE A 47 -5.66 2.66 -17.29
N MET A 48 -6.01 3.83 -17.81
CA MET A 48 -5.73 5.13 -17.21
C MET A 48 -7.05 5.80 -16.88
N VAL A 49 -7.20 6.17 -15.61
CA VAL A 49 -8.23 7.09 -15.14
C VAL A 49 -7.68 8.51 -15.25
N LYS A 50 -8.50 9.40 -15.79
CA LYS A 50 -8.25 10.84 -15.75
C LYS A 50 -9.40 11.52 -15.04
N GLU A 51 -9.12 12.14 -13.90
CA GLU A 51 -10.11 12.87 -13.13
C GLU A 51 -10.07 14.36 -13.45
N THR A 52 -11.25 14.97 -13.50
CA THR A 52 -11.44 16.40 -13.73
C THR A 52 -12.44 16.94 -12.73
N ILE A 53 -12.10 18.07 -12.11
CA ILE A 53 -12.98 18.76 -11.18
C ILE A 53 -13.80 19.77 -11.96
N LYS A 54 -15.12 19.66 -11.93
CA LYS A 54 -16.04 20.64 -12.52
C LYS A 54 -17.12 20.99 -11.51
N GLY A 55 -17.15 22.25 -11.07
CA GLY A 55 -18.18 22.76 -10.16
C GLY A 55 -18.26 22.02 -8.82
N GLY A 56 -17.12 21.64 -8.24
CA GLY A 56 -17.07 20.90 -6.96
C GLY A 56 -17.38 19.40 -7.07
N SER A 57 -17.68 18.90 -8.28
CA SER A 57 -17.85 17.47 -8.56
C SER A 57 -16.64 16.90 -9.29
N VAL A 58 -16.23 15.68 -8.94
CA VAL A 58 -15.18 14.93 -9.63
C VAL A 58 -15.81 14.06 -10.71
N ASN A 59 -15.47 14.33 -11.97
CA ASN A 59 -15.79 13.48 -13.11
C ASN A 59 -14.54 12.75 -13.56
N TYR A 60 -14.67 11.53 -14.09
CA TYR A 60 -13.53 10.79 -14.61
C TYR A 60 -13.80 10.18 -15.98
N SER A 61 -12.74 10.00 -16.75
CA SER A 61 -12.73 9.17 -17.96
C SER A 61 -11.78 7.99 -17.77
N LEU A 62 -12.12 6.85 -18.37
CA LEU A 62 -11.32 5.63 -18.34
C LEU A 62 -10.87 5.31 -19.76
N GLU A 63 -9.55 5.27 -19.97
CA GLU A 63 -8.92 5.02 -21.27
C GLU A 63 -8.11 3.73 -21.21
N SER A 64 -8.23 2.90 -22.25
CA SER A 64 -7.40 1.70 -22.40
C SER A 64 -5.99 2.10 -22.86
N LEU A 65 -4.96 1.52 -22.25
CA LEU A 65 -3.57 1.74 -22.61
C LEU A 65 -3.04 0.52 -23.38
N SER A 66 -2.50 0.78 -24.58
CA SER A 66 -1.71 -0.20 -25.32
C SER A 66 -0.23 0.11 -25.20
N PHE A 67 0.56 -0.92 -24.95
CA PHE A 67 2.00 -0.82 -24.85
C PHE A 67 2.64 -1.37 -26.13
N SER A 68 3.05 -0.49 -27.05
CA SER A 68 3.73 -0.92 -28.28
C SER A 68 5.25 -1.05 -28.13
N ASN A 69 5.87 -0.30 -27.20
CA ASN A 69 7.33 -0.22 -27.03
C ASN A 69 7.82 -0.53 -25.59
N SER A 70 6.95 -1.04 -24.70
CA SER A 70 7.29 -1.22 -23.27
C SER A 70 7.32 -2.66 -22.78
N GLU A 71 7.35 -3.67 -23.65
CA GLU A 71 7.29 -5.08 -23.26
C GLU A 71 8.32 -5.46 -22.17
N LYS A 72 9.57 -4.99 -22.28
CA LYS A 72 10.60 -5.21 -21.24
C LYS A 72 10.21 -4.58 -19.89
N LYS A 73 9.67 -3.36 -19.92
CA LYS A 73 9.22 -2.63 -18.72
C LYS A 73 8.05 -3.37 -18.06
N LEU A 74 7.11 -3.79 -18.90
CA LEU A 74 5.96 -4.56 -18.50
C LEU A 74 6.39 -5.89 -17.87
N ASN A 75 7.29 -6.64 -18.48
CA ASN A 75 7.73 -7.95 -17.98
C ASN A 75 8.33 -7.87 -16.57
N LYS A 76 9.22 -6.92 -16.29
CA LYS A 76 9.79 -6.77 -14.93
C LYS A 76 8.75 -6.30 -13.90
N PHE A 77 7.77 -5.49 -14.31
CA PHE A 77 6.60 -5.21 -13.48
C PHE A 77 5.78 -6.48 -13.19
N LEU A 78 5.57 -7.33 -14.19
CA LEU A 78 4.87 -8.61 -14.03
C LEU A 78 5.63 -9.57 -13.12
N ASP A 79 6.95 -9.65 -13.25
CA ASP A 79 7.79 -10.48 -12.37
C ASP A 79 7.65 -10.07 -10.91
N LYS A 80 7.63 -8.76 -10.64
CA LYS A 80 7.41 -8.23 -9.29
C LYS A 80 6.00 -8.55 -8.78
N VAL A 81 4.97 -8.44 -9.63
CA VAL A 81 3.59 -8.82 -9.29
C VAL A 81 3.50 -10.31 -8.95
N GLU A 82 4.17 -11.18 -9.71
CA GLU A 82 4.23 -12.62 -9.40
C GLU A 82 4.99 -12.90 -8.09
N GLN A 83 6.07 -12.18 -7.81
CA GLN A 83 6.75 -12.28 -6.51
C GLN A 83 5.82 -11.95 -5.34
N PHE A 84 4.93 -10.96 -5.48
CA PHE A 84 3.94 -10.65 -4.44
C PHE A 84 2.94 -11.80 -4.23
N LYS A 85 2.43 -12.39 -5.31
CA LYS A 85 1.53 -13.56 -5.22
C LYS A 85 2.19 -14.74 -4.51
N LEU A 86 3.51 -14.92 -4.67
CA LEU A 86 4.28 -15.95 -3.98
C LEU A 86 4.49 -15.62 -2.49
N LYS A 87 4.70 -14.34 -2.15
CA LYS A 87 4.91 -13.86 -0.78
C LYS A 87 3.67 -13.85 0.10
N GLU A 88 2.45 -13.91 -0.46
CA GLU A 88 1.24 -14.13 0.36
C GLU A 88 1.25 -15.47 1.12
N LYS A 89 2.19 -16.38 0.82
CA LYS A 89 2.48 -17.58 1.62
C LYS A 89 3.43 -17.35 2.80
N GLN A 90 3.79 -16.11 3.12
CA GLN A 90 4.74 -15.82 4.20
C GLN A 90 4.08 -16.08 5.56
N VAL A 91 4.39 -17.26 6.12
CA VAL A 91 4.10 -17.61 7.51
C VAL A 91 5.05 -16.79 8.39
N GLY A 92 4.54 -15.74 9.02
CA GLY A 92 5.32 -14.96 9.98
C GLY A 92 5.80 -15.86 11.12
N GLY A 93 7.10 -15.82 11.41
CA GLY A 93 7.72 -16.51 12.53
C GLY A 93 8.54 -15.53 13.35
N ARG A 94 8.12 -15.29 14.59
CA ARG A 94 8.91 -14.57 15.61
C ARG A 94 10.27 -15.25 15.71
N ARG A 95 11.37 -14.55 15.39
CA ARG A 95 12.71 -15.05 15.72
C ARG A 95 12.72 -15.29 17.23
N LYS A 96 12.95 -16.53 17.65
CA LYS A 96 13.21 -16.84 19.07
C LYS A 96 14.37 -15.95 19.49
N ARG A 97 14.14 -15.05 20.45
CA ARG A 97 15.25 -14.53 21.25
C ARG A 97 15.80 -15.76 21.97
N TYR A 98 17.09 -15.98 21.86
CA TYR A 98 17.75 -16.86 22.80
C TYR A 98 17.59 -16.18 24.16
N GLU A 99 16.98 -16.88 25.11
CA GLU A 99 17.10 -16.56 26.52
C GLU A 99 18.60 -16.73 26.82
N ASP A 100 19.30 -15.61 27.01
CA ASP A 100 20.54 -15.62 27.77
C ASP A 100 20.10 -15.88 29.21
N ASP A 101 20.08 -17.16 29.57
CA ASP A 101 20.10 -17.59 30.95
C ASP A 101 21.49 -17.33 31.54
N ASP A 102 21.48 -17.07 32.85
CA ASP A 102 22.59 -16.93 33.81
C ASP A 102 22.90 -15.46 34.16
N LEU A 103 22.12 -14.85 35.06
CA LEU A 103 22.32 -14.85 36.52
C LEU A 103 23.62 -14.15 36.94
N ASP A 104 23.51 -13.00 37.61
CA ASP A 104 23.82 -12.95 39.05
C ASP A 104 23.29 -11.66 39.70
N ASP A 105 22.72 -11.88 40.89
CA ASP A 105 22.37 -10.93 41.93
C ASP A 105 23.49 -9.92 42.20
N ASP A 106 23.11 -8.65 42.40
CA ASP A 106 23.30 -7.94 43.68
C ASP A 106 23.14 -6.41 43.49
N ASP A 107 22.41 -5.81 44.43
CA ASP A 107 22.35 -4.37 44.76
C ASP A 107 21.52 -3.42 43.88
N LEU A 108 20.19 -3.41 44.10
CA LEU A 108 19.38 -2.19 43.98
C LEU A 108 18.92 -1.73 45.38
N PRO A 109 19.42 -0.60 45.91
CA PRO A 109 18.77 0.08 47.00
C PRO A 109 17.62 0.96 46.47
N ASP A 110 16.45 0.79 47.08
CA ASP A 110 15.31 1.71 47.03
C ASP A 110 15.74 3.12 47.47
N LEU A 111 15.53 4.14 46.62
CA LEU A 111 15.45 5.52 47.07
C LEU A 111 14.36 6.28 46.31
N ASP A 112 13.45 6.80 47.14
CA ASP A 112 12.31 7.69 46.89
C ASP A 112 12.66 8.98 46.14
N ASP A 113 11.64 9.46 45.43
CA ASP A 113 11.23 10.86 45.22
C ASP A 113 12.33 11.95 45.15
N GLU A 114 12.60 12.43 43.93
CA GLU A 114 12.60 13.86 43.60
C GLU A 114 12.68 14.05 42.06
N LEU A 115 11.57 14.46 41.45
CA LEU A 115 11.58 15.24 40.19
C LEU A 115 11.25 16.70 40.61
N PRO A 116 11.70 17.76 39.91
CA PRO A 116 11.99 17.78 38.47
C PRO A 116 13.20 18.64 38.04
N ASP A 117 13.89 18.23 36.98
CA ASP A 117 14.51 19.19 36.06
C ASP A 117 13.93 18.95 34.67
N LEU A 118 13.08 19.90 34.26
CA LEU A 118 12.52 20.03 32.94
C LEU A 118 13.62 20.58 32.03
N ASP A 119 14.24 19.72 31.23
CA ASP A 119 14.98 20.15 30.05
C ASP A 119 14.39 19.46 28.80
N ASP A 120 14.06 20.32 27.84
CA ASP A 120 13.58 20.05 26.48
C ASP A 120 14.38 18.94 25.78
N ASP A 121 13.69 17.92 25.25
CA ASP A 121 13.64 17.62 23.80
C ASP A 121 13.08 16.21 23.50
N ASP A 122 12.24 16.17 22.46
CA ASP A 122 11.75 15.02 21.67
C ASP A 122 10.72 14.04 22.29
N ASP A 123 9.45 14.31 21.93
CA ASP A 123 8.27 13.42 21.83
C ASP A 123 8.48 11.90 22.06
N ASP A 124 8.67 11.51 23.31
CA ASP A 124 8.47 10.14 23.79
C ASP A 124 6.96 9.82 23.81
N LEU A 125 6.44 9.45 22.64
CA LEU A 125 5.21 8.68 22.57
C LEU A 125 5.43 7.37 23.35
N ASP A 126 4.80 7.26 24.52
CA ASP A 126 4.78 6.10 25.40
C ASP A 126 4.76 4.79 24.59
N ASP A 127 5.62 3.84 24.95
CA ASP A 127 5.74 2.55 24.25
C ASP A 127 4.39 1.83 24.16
N ASP A 128 3.54 2.02 25.17
CA ASP A 128 2.14 1.55 25.21
C ASP A 128 1.26 2.15 24.10
N HIS A 129 1.47 3.42 23.75
CA HIS A 129 0.76 4.07 22.65
C HIS A 129 1.21 3.53 21.29
N LYS A 130 2.52 3.33 21.11
CA LYS A 130 3.09 2.71 19.91
C LYS A 130 2.58 1.28 19.76
N ASP A 131 2.55 0.50 20.84
CA ASP A 131 2.08 -0.88 20.84
C ASP A 131 0.57 -0.99 20.62
N MET A 132 -0.24 -0.09 21.20
CA MET A 132 -1.68 -0.02 20.94
C MET A 132 -1.96 0.30 19.47
N ILE A 133 -1.26 1.30 18.92
CA ILE A 133 -1.33 1.68 17.51
C ILE A 133 -0.92 0.49 16.62
N LEU A 134 0.20 -0.18 16.91
CA LEU A 134 0.68 -1.38 16.21
C LEU A 134 -0.29 -2.56 16.32
N GLN A 135 -0.95 -2.75 17.46
CA GLN A 135 -1.98 -3.77 17.63
C GLN A 135 -3.23 -3.46 16.83
N LEU A 136 -3.68 -2.21 16.79
CA LEU A 136 -4.75 -1.74 15.88
C LEU A 136 -4.38 -1.94 14.40
N TYR A 137 -3.08 -1.80 14.05
CA TYR A 137 -2.58 -2.10 12.71
C TYR A 137 -2.60 -3.59 12.36
N ARG A 138 -2.34 -4.47 13.34
CA ARG A 138 -2.23 -5.93 13.13
C ARG A 138 -3.57 -6.68 13.20
N THR A 139 -4.55 -6.17 13.93
CA THR A 139 -5.80 -6.89 14.25
C THR A 139 -6.96 -6.58 13.30
N VAL A 140 -6.93 -5.44 12.61
CA VAL A 140 -8.02 -5.03 11.73
C VAL A 140 -7.80 -5.61 10.33
N SER A 141 -8.72 -6.47 9.88
CA SER A 141 -8.77 -6.89 8.48
C SER A 141 -9.02 -5.67 7.59
N ARG A 142 -8.00 -5.22 6.86
CA ARG A 142 -8.11 -4.05 5.98
C ARG A 142 -8.39 -4.48 4.54
N PRO A 143 -9.17 -3.69 3.78
CA PRO A 143 -9.44 -4.00 2.39
C PRO A 143 -8.16 -3.96 1.54
N ILE A 144 -7.20 -3.09 1.86
CA ILE A 144 -5.92 -2.94 1.17
C ILE A 144 -4.81 -2.92 2.24
N ASN A 145 -3.95 -3.94 2.24
CA ASN A 145 -2.82 -4.04 3.18
C ASN A 145 -1.53 -3.49 2.58
N TYR A 146 -1.35 -3.64 1.27
CA TYR A 146 -0.14 -3.32 0.56
C TYR A 146 -0.49 -2.71 -0.80
N TRP A 147 0.23 -1.66 -1.18
CA TRP A 147 0.02 -0.90 -2.40
C TRP A 147 1.35 -0.76 -3.12
N TYR A 148 1.48 -1.44 -4.25
CA TYR A 148 2.65 -1.31 -5.12
C TYR A 148 2.29 -0.56 -6.39
N TYR A 149 3.10 0.44 -6.73
CA TYR A 149 2.90 1.23 -7.93
C TYR A 149 4.21 1.48 -8.66
N ASN A 150 4.19 1.29 -9.98
CA ASN A 150 5.31 1.62 -10.85
C ASN A 150 4.80 2.53 -11.99
N PRO A 151 4.98 3.86 -11.88
CA PRO A 151 4.51 4.79 -12.91
C PRO A 151 5.33 4.77 -14.19
N VAL A 152 6.58 4.31 -14.12
CA VAL A 152 7.50 4.27 -15.27
C VAL A 152 6.99 3.31 -16.35
N VAL A 153 6.29 2.24 -15.95
CA VAL A 153 5.63 1.29 -16.88
C VAL A 153 4.58 1.98 -17.75
N TYR A 154 3.88 2.97 -17.18
CA TYR A 154 2.78 3.67 -17.83
C TYR A 154 3.22 4.93 -18.59
N GLY A 155 4.52 5.26 -18.57
CA GLY A 155 5.04 6.48 -19.20
C GLY A 155 4.43 7.76 -18.62
N ILE A 156 4.17 7.76 -17.31
CA ILE A 156 3.59 8.90 -16.60
C ILE A 156 4.72 9.70 -15.95
N ASP A 157 4.80 11.00 -16.28
CA ASP A 157 5.87 11.89 -15.81
C ASP A 157 5.73 12.31 -14.33
N TYR A 158 4.50 12.39 -13.84
CA TYR A 158 4.19 12.77 -12.46
C TYR A 158 3.04 11.92 -11.91
N ILE A 159 3.14 11.57 -10.62
CA ILE A 159 2.11 10.76 -9.95
C ILE A 159 1.50 11.57 -8.82
N PHE A 160 0.18 11.45 -8.69
CA PHE A 160 -0.51 11.88 -7.48
C PHE A 160 -0.72 10.66 -6.61
N MET A 161 -0.18 10.70 -5.40
CA MET A 161 -0.31 9.61 -4.45
C MET A 161 -1.73 9.62 -3.88
N PRO A 162 -2.48 8.52 -3.99
CA PRO A 162 -3.80 8.45 -3.38
C PRO A 162 -3.67 8.56 -1.86
N THR A 163 -4.49 9.43 -1.27
CA THR A 163 -4.68 9.48 0.18
C THR A 163 -5.85 8.58 0.52
N PHE A 164 -5.66 7.66 1.46
CA PHE A 164 -6.67 6.65 1.78
C PHE A 164 -7.57 7.09 2.94
N THR A 165 -8.84 6.73 2.90
CA THR A 165 -9.81 7.05 3.96
C THR A 165 -9.52 6.20 5.21
N ALA A 166 -9.40 6.85 6.37
CA ALA A 166 -9.15 6.15 7.64
C ALA A 166 -10.21 5.06 7.91
N PRO A 167 -9.83 3.91 8.51
CA PRO A 167 -8.52 3.55 9.05
C PRO A 167 -7.59 2.88 8.02
N LEU A 168 -7.83 3.05 6.71
CA LEU A 168 -7.02 2.42 5.67
C LEU A 168 -5.65 3.10 5.55
N ILE A 169 -4.60 2.39 5.96
CA ILE A 169 -3.21 2.85 5.86
C ILE A 169 -2.41 1.67 5.29
N PRO A 170 -2.38 1.51 3.95
CA PRO A 170 -1.63 0.43 3.33
C PRO A 170 -0.14 0.71 3.39
N TYR A 171 0.69 -0.33 3.40
CA TYR A 171 2.11 -0.15 3.14
C TYR A 171 2.32 0.17 1.66
N VAL A 172 2.92 1.33 1.37
CA VAL A 172 3.05 1.86 0.01
C VAL A 172 4.49 1.70 -0.48
N GLU A 173 4.68 0.98 -1.59
CA GLU A 173 5.95 0.87 -2.30
C GLU A 173 5.83 1.48 -3.70
N ILE A 174 6.70 2.44 -4.02
CA ILE A 174 6.77 3.09 -5.32
C ILE A 174 8.09 2.69 -5.97
N ASP A 175 8.01 2.12 -7.17
CA ASP A 175 9.19 1.74 -7.95
C ASP A 175 9.39 2.70 -9.12
N LEU A 176 10.47 3.48 -9.03
CA LEU A 176 10.90 4.46 -10.03
C LEU A 176 12.09 3.95 -10.86
N SER A 177 12.45 2.67 -10.72
CA SER A 177 13.62 2.12 -11.39
C SER A 177 13.52 2.31 -12.91
N PRO A 178 14.52 2.92 -13.56
CA PRO A 178 14.56 2.95 -15.01
C PRO A 178 14.68 1.52 -15.54
N TYR A 179 13.90 1.23 -16.57
CA TYR A 179 13.98 -0.03 -17.29
C TYR A 179 14.98 0.15 -18.44
N ASN A 180 16.25 -0.09 -18.13
CA ASN A 180 17.34 -0.15 -19.13
C ASN A 180 17.34 -1.51 -19.82
#